data_AF-M7DF11-F1
#
_entry.id   AF-M7DF11-F1
#
_cell.length_a   1.000
_cell.length_b   1.000
_cell.length_c   1.000
_cell.angle_alpha   90.00
_cell.angle_beta   90.00
_cell.angle_gamma   90.00
#
_symmetry.space_group_name_H-M   'P 1'
#
loop_
_entity.id
_entity.type
_entity.pdbx_description
1 polymer ?
#
loop_
_entity_poly.entity_id
_entity_poly.type
_entity_poly.pdbx_seq_one_letter_code
_entity_poly.pdbx_strand_id
1 'polypeptide(L)'
;MTKQFLFTLSMCVLMTGCASHQGLYDWGQYQETLFVVYQEPALKEEALKNYVDFVETGGTPQHPIAPGLYAEAGTFMLEQGDVDSAIRFYRMEYDAWPESRPMLSTLIKNLEARQ
;
A
#
# COMPACT_ATOMS: atom_id res chain seq x y z
N MET A 1 -45.17 -0.46 -28.53
CA MET A 1 -44.29 -1.61 -28.25
C MET A 1 -42.81 -1.23 -28.11
N THR A 2 -42.26 -0.32 -28.93
CA THR A 2 -40.84 0.10 -28.87
C THR A 2 -40.45 0.97 -27.66
N LYS A 3 -41.34 1.85 -27.17
CA LYS A 3 -41.05 2.71 -26.01
C LYS A 3 -40.92 1.96 -24.68
N GLN A 4 -41.66 0.85 -24.52
CA GLN A 4 -41.55 0.01 -23.32
C GLN A 4 -40.23 -0.78 -23.30
N PHE A 5 -39.76 -1.25 -24.46
CA PHE A 5 -38.45 -1.90 -24.57
C PHE A 5 -37.29 -0.97 -24.23
N LEU A 6 -37.39 0.31 -24.60
CA LEU A 6 -36.39 1.34 -24.24
C LEU A 6 -36.31 1.59 -22.72
N PHE A 7 -37.45 1.54 -22.02
CA PHE A 7 -37.47 1.73 -20.56
C PHE A 7 -36.87 0.52 -19.83
N THR A 8 -37.17 -0.71 -20.29
CA THR A 8 -36.60 -1.94 -19.73
C THR A 8 -35.09 -2.04 -19.97
N LEU A 9 -34.60 -1.62 -21.14
CA LEU A 9 -33.16 -1.63 -21.45
C LEU A 9 -32.38 -0.60 -20.61
N SER A 10 -32.96 0.57 -20.35
CA SER A 10 -32.37 1.59 -19.47
C SER A 10 -32.20 1.10 -18.03
N MET A 11 -33.17 0.32 -17.53
CA MET A 11 -33.15 -0.21 -16.16
C MET A 11 -32.09 -1.32 -15.97
N CYS A 12 -31.77 -2.10 -17.00
CA CYS A 12 -30.71 -3.11 -16.94
C CYS A 12 -29.29 -2.50 -16.88
N VAL A 13 -29.06 -1.33 -17.48
CA VAL A 13 -27.73 -0.68 -17.46
C VAL A 13 -27.38 -0.17 -16.05
N LEU A 14 -28.39 0.28 -15.29
CA LEU A 14 -28.22 0.77 -13.91
C LEU A 14 -27.78 -0.31 -12.91
N MET A 15 -27.92 -1.59 -13.25
CA MET A 15 -27.52 -2.71 -12.37
C MET A 15 -26.05 -3.14 -12.54
N THR A 16 -25.27 -2.49 -13.41
CA THR A 16 -23.85 -2.83 -13.64
C THR A 16 -22.87 -2.17 -12.65
N GLY A 17 -23.37 -1.42 -11.66
CA GLY A 17 -22.53 -0.73 -10.65
C GLY A 17 -21.87 -1.64 -9.61
N CYS A 18 -22.33 -2.89 -9.45
CA CYS A 18 -21.67 -3.88 -8.59
C CYS A 18 -20.65 -4.70 -9.40
N ALA A 19 -19.63 -4.03 -9.95
CA ALA A 19 -18.40 -4.73 -10.29
C ALA A 19 -17.57 -4.81 -9.01
N SER A 20 -17.37 -6.02 -8.48
CA SER A 20 -16.35 -6.27 -7.47
C SER A 20 -15.00 -5.97 -8.11
N HIS A 21 -14.53 -4.74 -7.96
CA HIS A 21 -13.28 -4.30 -8.53
C HIS A 21 -12.16 -4.93 -7.70
N GLN A 22 -11.47 -5.91 -8.26
CA GLN A 22 -10.13 -6.25 -7.75
C GLN A 22 -9.30 -4.96 -7.88
N GLY A 23 -8.85 -4.44 -6.74
CA GLY A 23 -8.15 -3.16 -6.68
C GLY A 23 -6.89 -3.20 -7.53
N LEU A 24 -6.46 -2.06 -8.09
CA LEU A 24 -5.25 -1.98 -8.92
C LEU A 24 -3.98 -2.44 -8.18
N TYR A 25 -4.01 -2.38 -6.85
CA TYR A 25 -2.88 -2.63 -5.98
C TYR A 25 -3.24 -3.64 -4.89
N ASP A 26 -2.23 -4.37 -4.44
CA ASP A 26 -2.32 -5.23 -3.27
C ASP A 26 -2.06 -4.41 -2.01
N TRP A 27 -3.10 -4.28 -1.19
CA TRP A 27 -3.06 -3.59 0.09
C TRP A 27 -2.85 -4.56 1.27
N GLY A 28 -2.88 -5.87 1.02
CA GLY A 28 -2.79 -6.88 2.08
C GLY A 28 -3.81 -6.60 3.20
N GLN A 29 -3.31 -6.55 4.44
CA GLN A 29 -4.11 -6.25 5.63
C GLN A 29 -3.91 -4.82 6.15
N TYR A 30 -3.49 -3.88 5.30
CA TYR A 30 -3.08 -2.53 5.70
C TYR A 30 -4.02 -1.83 6.70
N GLN A 31 -5.33 -1.84 6.43
CA GLN A 31 -6.29 -1.16 7.31
C GLN A 31 -6.34 -1.78 8.72
N GLU A 32 -6.28 -3.11 8.80
CA GLU A 32 -6.26 -3.84 10.06
C GLU A 32 -4.94 -3.59 10.81
N THR A 33 -3.81 -3.67 10.10
CA THR A 33 -2.49 -3.35 10.67
C THR A 33 -2.47 -1.96 11.28
N LEU A 34 -2.96 -0.94 10.58
CA LEU A 34 -3.01 0.42 11.11
C LEU A 34 -3.87 0.51 12.38
N PHE A 35 -5.05 -0.11 12.37
CA PHE A 35 -5.90 -0.13 13.55
C PHE A 35 -5.16 -0.72 14.75
N VAL A 36 -4.56 -1.90 14.58
CA VAL A 36 -3.81 -2.60 15.64
C VAL A 36 -2.62 -1.76 16.12
N VAL A 37 -1.84 -1.19 15.21
CA VAL A 37 -0.66 -0.37 15.55
C VAL A 37 -1.01 0.83 16.42
N TYR A 38 -2.17 1.47 16.19
CA TYR A 38 -2.57 2.67 16.92
C TYR A 38 -3.45 2.40 18.15
N GLN A 39 -4.27 1.34 18.14
CA GLN A 39 -5.27 1.08 19.17
C GLN A 39 -4.87 -0.04 20.13
N GLU A 40 -3.96 -0.94 19.71
CA GLU A 40 -3.62 -2.14 20.46
C GLU A 40 -2.11 -2.29 20.67
N PRO A 41 -1.51 -1.55 21.62
CA PRO A 41 -0.07 -1.56 21.85
C PRO A 41 0.53 -2.94 22.10
N ALA A 42 -0.26 -3.86 22.68
CA ALA A 42 0.18 -5.23 22.98
C ALA A 42 0.39 -6.09 21.72
N LEU A 43 -0.29 -5.77 20.62
CA LEU A 43 -0.21 -6.49 19.35
C LEU A 43 0.59 -5.74 18.27
N LYS A 44 1.02 -4.51 18.57
CA LYS A 44 1.73 -3.64 17.61
C LYS A 44 2.96 -4.32 16.99
N GLU A 45 3.79 -4.98 17.78
CA GLU A 45 5.03 -5.61 17.28
C GLU A 45 4.72 -6.73 16.27
N GLU A 46 3.76 -7.59 16.58
CA GLU A 46 3.32 -8.65 15.67
C GLU A 46 2.68 -8.09 14.40
N ALA A 47 1.83 -7.07 14.53
CA ALA A 47 1.21 -6.40 13.38
C ALA A 47 2.26 -5.77 12.46
N LEU A 48 3.27 -5.10 13.01
CA LEU A 48 4.38 -4.52 12.24
C LEU A 48 5.23 -5.59 11.56
N LYS A 49 5.50 -6.72 12.23
CA LYS A 49 6.20 -7.84 11.62
C LYS A 49 5.43 -8.37 10.41
N ASN A 50 4.14 -8.68 10.60
CA ASN A 50 3.30 -9.21 9.52
C ASN A 50 3.19 -8.21 8.34
N TYR A 51 3.18 -6.92 8.64
CA TYR A 51 3.20 -5.86 7.65
C TYR A 51 4.49 -5.85 6.83
N VAL A 52 5.65 -5.91 7.49
CA VAL A 52 6.95 -5.94 6.81
C VAL A 52 7.08 -7.21 5.94
N ASP A 53 6.67 -8.36 6.46
CA ASP A 53 6.68 -9.63 5.71
C ASP A 53 5.80 -9.54 4.45
N PHE A 54 4.62 -8.92 4.57
CA PHE A 54 3.73 -8.66 3.42
C PHE A 54 4.38 -7.72 2.40
N VAL A 55 4.98 -6.62 2.84
CA VAL A 55 5.62 -5.65 1.94
C VAL A 55 6.82 -6.26 1.22
N GLU A 56 7.62 -7.12 1.87
CA GLU A 56 8.79 -7.74 1.24
C GLU A 56 8.43 -8.85 0.23
N THR A 57 7.36 -9.60 0.48
CA THR A 57 7.06 -10.83 -0.27
C THR A 57 5.76 -10.80 -1.06
N GLY A 58 4.90 -9.82 -0.80
CA GLY A 58 3.57 -9.70 -1.37
C GLY A 58 3.55 -9.05 -2.75
N GLY A 59 2.33 -8.82 -3.24
CA GLY A 59 2.10 -8.28 -4.57
C GLY A 59 2.45 -9.25 -5.71
N THR A 60 2.00 -8.90 -6.90
CA THR A 60 2.30 -9.60 -8.16
C THR A 60 2.51 -8.58 -9.27
N PRO A 61 3.08 -8.96 -10.43
CA PRO A 61 3.17 -8.04 -11.56
C PRO A 61 1.81 -7.46 -12.02
N GLN A 62 0.70 -8.18 -11.77
CA GLN A 62 -0.65 -7.73 -12.11
C GLN A 62 -1.28 -6.87 -11.01
N HIS A 63 -0.88 -7.07 -9.75
CA HIS A 63 -1.37 -6.36 -8.56
C HIS A 63 -0.16 -6.05 -7.67
N PRO A 64 0.64 -5.02 -8.00
CA PRO A 64 1.82 -4.69 -7.20
C PRO A 64 1.40 -4.17 -5.82
N ILE A 65 2.32 -4.25 -4.86
CA ILE A 65 2.17 -3.64 -3.52
C ILE A 65 1.73 -2.18 -3.65
N ALA A 66 0.76 -1.74 -2.88
CA ALA A 66 0.23 -0.38 -3.01
C ALA A 66 1.28 0.72 -2.78
N PRO A 67 1.16 1.89 -3.47
CA PRO A 67 2.01 3.04 -3.22
C PRO A 67 2.01 3.44 -1.75
N GLY A 68 3.18 3.77 -1.23
CA GLY A 68 3.41 4.19 0.15
C GLY A 68 3.74 3.07 1.13
N LEU A 69 3.40 1.81 0.84
CA LEU A 69 3.60 0.73 1.81
C LEU A 69 5.08 0.39 2.02
N TYR A 70 5.91 0.48 0.98
CA TYR A 70 7.36 0.37 1.16
C TYR A 70 7.91 1.56 1.96
N ALA A 71 7.44 2.79 1.70
CA ALA A 71 7.89 3.94 2.48
C ALA A 71 7.52 3.83 3.97
N GLU A 72 6.33 3.35 4.28
CA GLU A 72 5.89 3.15 5.64
C GLU A 72 6.69 2.04 6.34
N ALA A 73 6.95 0.91 5.65
CA ALA A 73 7.85 -0.13 6.16
C ALA A 73 9.24 0.44 6.50
N GLY A 74 9.82 1.25 5.61
CA GLY A 74 11.09 1.92 5.86
C GLY A 74 11.05 2.87 7.07
N THR A 75 9.92 3.53 7.28
CA THR A 75 9.72 4.42 8.44
C THR A 75 9.63 3.62 9.74
N PHE A 76 8.95 2.47 9.75
CA PHE A 76 8.94 1.59 10.92
C PHE A 76 10.33 1.04 11.28
N MET A 77 11.16 0.73 10.28
CA MET A 77 12.55 0.31 10.52
C MET A 77 13.39 1.46 11.09
N LEU A 78 13.20 2.68 10.56
CA LEU A 78 13.89 3.87 11.05
C LEU A 78 13.52 4.20 12.50
N GLU A 79 12.25 4.07 12.88
CA GLU A 79 11.77 4.25 14.26
C GLU A 79 12.42 3.26 15.24
N GLN A 80 12.77 2.06 14.77
CA GLN A 80 13.47 1.04 15.54
C GLN A 80 15.00 1.22 15.56
N GLY A 81 15.51 2.21 14.81
CA GLY A 81 16.94 2.46 14.67
C GLY A 81 17.64 1.61 13.61
N ASP A 82 16.92 0.78 12.86
CA ASP A 82 17.45 0.02 11.73
C ASP A 82 17.49 0.90 10.46
N VAL A 83 18.53 1.74 10.39
CA VAL A 83 18.73 2.69 9.29
C VAL A 83 18.97 1.98 7.95
N ASP A 84 19.66 0.85 7.95
CA ASP A 84 19.98 0.11 6.72
C ASP A 84 18.70 -0.48 6.10
N SER A 85 17.82 -1.07 6.93
CA SER A 85 16.51 -1.52 6.46
C SER A 85 15.60 -0.38 6.05
N ALA A 86 15.64 0.76 6.75
CA ALA A 86 14.90 1.95 6.35
C ALA A 86 15.28 2.39 4.93
N ILE A 87 16.58 2.53 4.65
CA ILE A 87 17.08 2.90 3.31
C ILE A 87 16.69 1.85 2.27
N ARG A 88 16.77 0.56 2.59
CA ARG A 88 16.36 -0.52 1.67
C ARG A 88 14.90 -0.36 1.23
N PHE A 89 13.98 -0.19 2.18
CA PHE A 89 12.56 -0.02 1.88
C PHE A 89 12.25 1.30 1.16
N TYR A 90 12.92 2.40 1.53
CA TYR A 90 12.80 3.65 0.78
C TYR A 90 13.28 3.51 -0.67
N ARG A 91 14.29 2.69 -0.95
CA ARG A 91 14.70 2.40 -2.34
C ARG A 91 13.66 1.58 -3.09
N MET A 92 13.03 0.60 -2.44
CA MET A 92 11.94 -0.16 -3.05
C MET A 92 10.76 0.74 -3.45
N GLU A 93 10.34 1.68 -2.58
CA GLU A 93 9.29 2.64 -2.92
C GLU A 93 9.71 3.56 -4.08
N TYR A 94 10.98 4.02 -4.08
CA TYR A 94 11.52 4.92 -5.12
C TYR A 94 11.50 4.26 -6.51
N ASP A 95 11.79 2.97 -6.55
CA ASP A 95 11.86 2.19 -7.78
C ASP A 95 10.44 1.84 -8.28
N ALA A 96 9.53 1.48 -7.36
CA ALA A 96 8.17 1.10 -7.68
C ALA A 96 7.28 2.29 -8.09
N TRP A 97 7.47 3.46 -7.48
CA TRP A 97 6.53 4.60 -7.58
C TRP A 97 7.24 5.89 -8.01
N PRO A 98 7.19 6.29 -9.28
CA PRO A 98 7.86 7.50 -9.78
C PRO A 98 7.50 8.78 -9.02
N GLU A 99 6.27 8.87 -8.53
CA GLU A 99 5.73 10.01 -7.79
C GLU A 99 6.40 10.21 -6.43
N SER A 100 6.92 9.13 -5.82
CA SER A 100 7.56 9.16 -4.50
C SER A 100 9.02 9.63 -4.56
N ARG A 101 9.65 9.57 -5.75
CA ARG A 101 11.10 9.78 -5.95
C ARG A 101 11.66 11.07 -5.36
N PRO A 102 11.02 12.26 -5.50
CA PRO A 102 11.57 13.49 -4.94
C PRO A 102 11.68 13.44 -3.40
N MET A 103 10.67 12.87 -2.75
CA MET A 103 10.63 12.71 -1.30
C MET A 103 11.69 11.71 -0.85
N LEU A 104 11.70 10.52 -1.43
CA LEU A 104 12.59 9.44 -0.99
C LEU A 104 14.05 9.72 -1.30
N SER A 105 14.35 10.38 -2.42
CA SER A 105 15.71 10.84 -2.71
C SER A 105 16.24 11.74 -1.59
N THR A 106 15.37 12.58 -1.01
CA THR A 106 15.73 13.46 0.11
C THR A 106 15.92 12.66 1.39
N LEU A 107 15.02 11.73 1.71
CA LEU A 107 15.11 10.87 2.90
C LEU A 107 16.37 10.00 2.88
N ILE A 108 16.60 9.28 1.78
CA ILE A 108 17.76 8.39 1.60
C ILE A 108 19.06 9.18 1.76
N LYS A 109 19.20 10.30 1.04
CA LYS A 109 20.40 11.15 1.11
C LYS A 109 20.66 11.66 2.54
N ASN A 110 19.61 12.04 3.26
CA ASN A 110 19.74 12.53 4.63
C ASN A 110 20.17 11.43 5.61
N LEU A 111 19.71 10.18 5.41
CA LEU A 111 20.11 9.06 6.25
C LEU A 111 21.55 8.62 5.95
N GLU A 112 21.92 8.50 4.67
CA GLU A 112 23.29 8.16 4.25
C GLU A 112 24.32 9.19 4.72
N ALA A 113 23.95 10.47 4.79
CA ALA A 113 24.84 11.52 5.29
C ALA A 113 25.03 11.51 6.82
N ARG A 114 24.21 10.76 7.56
CA ARG A 114 24.26 10.65 9.03
C ARG A 114 24.97 9.38 9.51
N GLN A 115 25.23 8.44 8.61
CA GLN A 115 26.07 7.27 8.85
C GLN A 115 27.55 7.70 8.86
#